data_AF-A0A7L1EJR6-F1
#
_entry.id   AF-A0A7L1EJR6-F1
#
_cell.length_a   1.000
_cell.length_b   1.000
_cell.length_c   1.000
_cell.angle_alpha   90.00
_cell.angle_beta   90.00
_cell.angle_gamma   90.00
#
_symmetry.space_group_name_H-M   'P 1'
#
loop_
_entity.id
_entity.type
_entity.pdbx_description
1 polymer ?
#
loop_
_entity_poly.entity_id
_entity_poly.type
_entity_poly.pdbx_seq_one_letter_code
_entity_poly.pdbx_strand_id
1 'polypeptide(L)' 'RAVIQRSLRLLRNSAGNFYINDKCTGAVVAQQPFGGSRISGTNDKPGGPHYLLRWTSPQAIKETHEPLRDWRYAYMQ' A
#
# COMPACT_ATOMS: atom_id res chain seq x y z
N ARG A 1 6.06 29.28 2.98
CA ARG A 1 6.02 27.79 3.08
C ARG A 1 7.42 27.12 3.07
N ALA A 2 8.53 27.85 3.01
CA ALA A 2 9.88 27.26 2.94
C ALA A 2 10.19 26.30 4.11
N VAL A 3 9.79 26.65 5.33
CA VAL A 3 9.97 25.81 6.52
C VAL A 3 9.22 24.49 6.39
N ILE A 4 7.94 24.51 6.00
CA ILE A 4 7.14 23.29 5.78
C ILE A 4 7.83 22.37 4.76
N GLN A 5 8.29 22.91 3.63
CA GLN A 5 8.96 22.11 2.59
C GLN A 5 10.28 21.53 3.08
N ARG A 6 11.06 22.28 3.85
CA ARG A 6 12.29 21.79 4.48
C ARG A 6 11.98 20.65 5.46
N SER A 7 10.98 20.82 6.32
CA SER A 7 10.56 19.81 7.30
C SER A 7 10.04 18.53 6.63
N LEU A 8 9.20 18.65 5.59
CA LEU A 8 8.70 17.50 4.83
C LEU A 8 9.82 16.67 4.21
N ARG A 9 10.92 17.30 3.76
CA ARG A 9 12.10 16.58 3.26
C ARG A 9 12.89 15.91 4.37
N LEU A 10 13.24 16.66 5.43
CA LEU A 10 14.10 16.18 6.50
C LEU A 10 13.43 15.10 7.37
N LEU A 11 12.12 15.19 7.57
CA LEU A 11 11.37 14.32 8.49
C LEU A 11 10.56 13.23 7.79
N ARG A 12 10.70 13.09 6.46
CA ARG A 12 9.90 12.17 5.61
C ARG A 12 9.78 10.75 6.19
N ASN A 13 10.88 10.22 6.71
CA ASN A 13 10.97 8.86 7.23
C ASN A 13 10.97 8.82 8.77
N SER A 14 10.80 9.95 9.44
CA SER A 14 10.81 10.05 10.91
C SER A 14 9.42 9.82 11.51
N ALA A 15 8.35 10.05 10.75
CA ALA A 15 6.97 9.79 11.16
C ALA A 15 6.17 9.18 9.99
N GLY A 16 5.42 8.12 10.25
CA GLY A 16 4.55 7.52 9.24
C GLY A 16 3.21 8.26 9.06
N ASN A 17 2.81 9.08 10.04
CA ASN A 17 1.71 10.04 9.93
C ASN A 17 2.28 11.42 10.30
N PHE A 18 2.24 12.36 9.34
CA PHE A 18 2.82 13.69 9.46
C PHE A 18 1.72 14.74 9.41
N TYR A 19 1.71 15.66 10.38
CA TYR A 19 0.66 16.66 10.56
C TYR A 19 1.26 18.06 10.44
N ILE A 20 0.56 18.98 9.78
CA ILE A 20 0.98 20.38 9.62
C ILE A 20 -0.08 21.25 10.27
N ASN A 21 0.32 22.07 11.24
CA ASN A 21 -0.58 22.96 12.01
C ASN A 21 -1.73 22.22 12.72
N ASP A 22 -1.52 20.94 13.05
CA ASP A 22 -2.47 20.13 13.80
C ASP A 22 -1.71 19.24 14.79
N LYS A 23 -2.39 18.78 15.84
CA LYS A 23 -1.83 17.86 16.84
C LYS A 23 -1.52 16.50 16.18
N CYS A 24 -0.56 15.76 16.72
CA CYS A 24 -0.09 14.49 16.15
C CYS A 24 -1.00 13.28 16.43
N THR A 25 -2.25 13.50 16.89
CA THR A 25 -3.18 12.46 17.35
C THR A 25 -4.55 12.61 16.70
N GLY A 26 -5.36 11.55 16.75
CA GLY A 26 -6.74 11.59 16.24
C GLY A 26 -6.88 11.21 14.76
N ALA A 27 -6.12 10.22 14.30
CA ALA A 27 -6.30 9.66 12.96
C ALA A 27 -7.72 9.09 12.81
N VAL A 28 -8.42 9.49 11.75
CA VAL A 28 -9.76 9.02 11.43
C VAL A 28 -9.69 7.90 10.38
N VAL A 29 -10.48 6.85 10.59
CA VAL A 29 -10.59 5.71 9.66
C VAL A 29 -10.89 6.21 8.25
N ALA A 30 -10.23 5.62 7.25
CA ALA A 30 -10.31 5.96 5.83
C ALA A 30 -9.86 7.38 5.43
N GLN A 31 -9.42 8.24 6.37
CA GLN A 31 -8.88 9.56 6.04
C GLN A 31 -7.37 9.64 6.24
N GLN A 32 -6.86 9.19 7.40
CA GLN A 32 -5.42 9.15 7.70
C GLN A 32 -5.01 7.74 8.14
N PRO A 33 -4.86 6.77 7.22
CA PRO A 33 -4.39 5.43 7.56
C PRO A 33 -3.15 5.50 8.47
N PHE A 34 -3.23 4.83 9.62
CA PHE A 34 -2.33 5.07 10.73
C PHE A 34 -1.21 4.03 10.77
N GLY A 35 0.02 4.46 11.06
CA GLY A 35 1.15 3.56 11.23
C GLY A 35 2.49 4.22 10.91
N GLY A 36 3.58 3.60 11.37
CA GLY A 36 4.95 4.02 11.10
C GLY A 36 5.90 2.83 11.06
N SER A 37 7.06 3.03 10.44
CA SER A 37 8.12 2.01 10.31
C SER A 37 9.17 2.14 11.43
N ARG A 38 10.39 1.64 11.21
CA ARG A 38 11.48 1.58 12.22
C ARG A 38 11.03 0.74 13.42
N ILE A 39 11.41 1.13 14.63
CA ILE A 39 10.98 0.49 15.87
C ILE A 39 9.47 0.67 16.17
N SER A 40 8.72 1.40 15.34
CA SER A 40 7.26 1.54 15.51
C SER A 40 6.46 0.38 14.92
N GLY A 41 7.09 -0.52 14.14
CA GLY A 41 6.46 -1.72 13.58
C GLY A 41 6.50 -1.82 12.06
N THR A 42 5.61 -2.64 11.50
CA THR A 42 5.58 -3.06 10.08
C THR A 42 4.93 -2.06 9.13
N ASN A 43 4.19 -1.07 9.66
CA ASN A 43 3.53 -0.03 8.88
C ASN A 43 2.50 -0.54 7.84
N ASP A 44 1.70 -1.55 8.19
CA ASP A 44 0.65 -2.09 7.31
C ASP A 44 -0.58 -1.16 7.12
N LYS A 45 -0.55 0.03 7.75
CA LYS A 45 -1.55 1.10 7.63
C LYS A 45 -3.02 0.68 7.92
N PRO A 46 -3.33 0.17 9.13
CA PRO A 46 -4.72 -0.03 9.56
C PRO A 46 -5.58 1.23 9.40
N GLY A 47 -6.85 1.03 9.06
CA GLY A 47 -7.79 2.08 8.69
C GLY A 47 -7.68 2.55 7.23
N GLY A 48 -6.68 2.07 6.47
CA GLY A 48 -6.58 2.24 5.02
C GLY A 48 -7.04 1.00 4.22
N PRO A 49 -7.20 1.12 2.89
CA PRO A 49 -7.76 0.07 2.06
C PRO A 49 -6.86 -1.19 1.94
N HIS A 50 -5.55 -1.04 2.18
CA HIS A 50 -4.59 -2.13 1.98
C HIS A 50 -4.41 -3.03 3.21
N TYR A 51 -4.85 -2.62 4.39
CA TYR A 51 -4.56 -3.37 5.62
C TYR A 51 -5.10 -4.79 5.59
N LEU A 52 -6.29 -4.99 4.99
CA LEU A 52 -6.90 -6.31 4.87
C LEU A 52 -6.11 -7.27 3.99
N LEU A 53 -5.25 -6.77 3.09
CA LEU A 53 -4.40 -7.61 2.25
C LEU A 53 -3.36 -8.40 3.07
N ARG A 54 -3.08 -8.01 4.31
CA ARG A 54 -2.19 -8.77 5.20
C ARG A 54 -2.80 -10.06 5.71
N TRP A 55 -4.13 -10.18 5.66
CA TRP A 55 -4.88 -11.27 6.26
C TRP A 55 -5.53 -12.20 5.23
N THR A 56 -5.12 -12.08 3.96
CA THR A 56 -5.63 -12.90 2.87
C THR A 56 -4.49 -13.49 2.05
N SER A 57 -4.74 -14.67 1.49
CA SER A 57 -3.88 -15.33 0.50
C SER A 57 -4.72 -15.54 -0.76
N PRO A 58 -4.66 -14.61 -1.74
CA PRO A 58 -5.57 -14.62 -2.88
C PRO A 58 -5.27 -15.78 -3.84
N GLN A 59 -6.32 -16.37 -4.40
CA GLN A 59 -6.24 -17.34 -5.50
C GLN A 59 -6.87 -16.74 -6.76
N ALA A 60 -6.14 -16.75 -7.87
CA ALA A 60 -6.70 -16.42 -9.18
C ALA A 60 -7.13 -17.70 -9.89
N ILE A 61 -8.34 -17.69 -10.46
CA ILE A 61 -8.91 -18.82 -11.20
C ILE A 61 -9.19 -18.34 -12.62
N LYS A 62 -8.71 -19.10 -13.61
CA LYS A 62 -8.98 -18.87 -15.03
C LYS A 62 -9.73 -20.07 -15.58
N GLU A 63 -10.84 -19.81 -16.23
CA GLU A 63 -11.57 -20.79 -17.02
C GLU A 63 -11.39 -20.47 -18.52
N THR A 64 -11.08 -21.50 -19.31
CA THR A 64 -11.05 -21.39 -20.78
C THR A 64 -12.20 -22.24 -21.31
N HIS A 65 -13.12 -21.63 -22.06
CA HIS A 65 -14.33 -22.33 -22.52
C HIS A 65 -14.16 -23.04 -23.87
N GLU A 66 -13.03 -22.80 -24.56
CA GLU A 66 -12.68 -23.45 -25.82
C GLU A 66 -11.51 -24.43 -25.63
N PRO A 67 -11.53 -25.61 -26.28
CA PRO A 67 -10.43 -26.57 -26.17
C PRO A 67 -9.15 -26.03 -26.79
N LEU A 68 -8.01 -26.27 -26.13
CA LEU A 68 -6.68 -26.06 -26.72
C LEU A 68 -6.48 -27.08 -27.85
N ARG A 69 -6.20 -26.58 -29.07
CA ARG A 69 -6.21 -27.41 -30.29
C ARG A 69 -4.84 -27.97 -30.69
N ASP A 70 -3.78 -27.20 -30.52
CA ASP A 70 -2.40 -27.60 -30.82
C ASP A 70 -1.47 -27.00 -29.75
N TRP A 71 -0.38 -27.70 -29.45
CA TRP A 71 0.66 -27.24 -28.53
C TRP A 71 1.72 -26.37 -29.24
N ARG A 72 1.82 -26.48 -30.57
CA ARG A 72 2.77 -25.72 -31.39
C ARG A 72 2.29 -24.29 -31.61
N TYR A 73 3.25 -23.39 -31.72
CA TYR A 73 3.01 -22.01 -32.14
C TYR A 73 3.27 -21.86 -33.65
N ALA A 74 2.64 -20.86 -34.27
CA ALA A 74 2.68 -20.64 -35.72
C ALA A 74 4.09 -20.47 -36.31
N TYR A 75 5.05 -19.98 -35.51
CA TYR A 75 6.43 -19.75 -35.97
C TYR A 75 7.30 -21.02 -36.04
N MET A 76 6.80 -22.16 -35.56
CA MET A 76 7.55 -23.43 -35.56
C MET A 76 7.34 -24.24 -36.85
N GLN A 77 6.64 -23.68 -37.84
CA GLN A 77 6.33 -24.28 -39.13
C GLN A 77 7.36 -23.86 -40.19
#